data_AF-W4Q542-F1
#
_entry.id   AF-W4Q542-F1
#
_cell.length_a   1.000
_cell.length_b   1.000
_cell.length_c   1.000
_cell.angle_alpha   90.00
_cell.angle_beta   90.00
_cell.angle_gamma   90.00
#
_symmetry.space_group_name_H-M   'P 1'
#
loop_
_entity.id
_entity.type
_entity.pdbx_description
1 polymer ?
#
loop_
_entity_poly.entity_id
_entity_poly.type
_entity_poly.pdbx_seq_one_letter_code
_entity_poly.pdbx_strand_id
1 'polypeptide(L)'
;MYRPTVRYDDAYKQYVENVFNSTHLDKSQIIRAALFIAGHTEQFSRIVEPYLKKGMSLPVPLWSEGQDELWLNQKATVVNEPQIIEKAISKEQPRYQKRRVEEQPIASPKVFSPGGGVSIKFGGGGV
;
A
#
# COMPACT_ATOMS: atom_id res chain seq x y z
N MET A 1 0.15 9.71 6.69
CA MET A 1 0.97 8.49 6.51
C MET A 1 1.92 8.73 5.34
N TYR A 2 3.23 8.61 5.55
CA TYR A 2 4.24 8.73 4.50
C TYR A 2 4.26 7.47 3.63
N ARG A 3 4.31 7.61 2.29
CA ARG A 3 4.32 6.51 1.32
C ARG A 3 5.46 6.70 0.32
N PRO A 4 6.67 6.23 0.63
CA PRO A 4 7.77 6.29 -0.31
C PRO A 4 7.62 5.23 -1.39
N THR A 5 7.96 5.58 -2.64
CA THR A 5 8.17 4.61 -3.71
C THR A 5 9.65 4.23 -3.73
N VAL A 6 9.97 3.00 -3.34
CA VAL A 6 11.34 2.49 -3.37
C VAL A 6 11.63 1.91 -4.74
N ARG A 7 12.72 2.37 -5.37
CA ARG A 7 13.28 1.75 -6.57
C ARG A 7 14.47 0.90 -6.16
N TYR A 8 14.55 -0.31 -6.66
CA TYR A 8 15.63 -1.23 -6.38
C TYR A 8 15.97 -2.05 -7.62
N ASP A 9 17.18 -2.61 -7.61
CA ASP A 9 17.66 -3.55 -8.62
C ASP A 9 16.83 -4.86 -8.62
N ASP A 10 16.79 -5.55 -9.75
CA ASP A 10 16.03 -6.80 -9.91
C ASP A 10 16.49 -7.90 -8.94
N ALA A 11 17.77 -7.94 -8.57
CA ALA A 11 18.25 -8.90 -7.57
C ALA A 11 17.58 -8.69 -6.21
N TYR A 12 17.41 -7.42 -5.79
CA TYR A 12 16.72 -7.09 -4.54
C TYR A 12 15.22 -7.34 -4.63
N LYS A 13 14.62 -7.05 -5.79
CA LYS A 13 13.21 -7.39 -6.06
C LYS A 13 12.95 -8.87 -5.84
N GLN A 14 13.77 -9.72 -6.48
CA GLN A 14 13.62 -11.17 -6.41
C GLN A 14 13.78 -11.67 -4.97
N TYR A 15 14.74 -11.12 -4.23
CA TYR A 15 14.90 -11.43 -2.81
C TYR A 15 13.64 -11.10 -2.00
N VAL A 16 13.10 -9.88 -2.12
CA VAL A 16 11.88 -9.48 -1.41
C VAL A 16 10.68 -10.35 -1.81
N GLU A 17 10.57 -10.75 -3.08
CA GLU A 17 9.53 -11.65 -3.55
C GLU A 17 9.66 -13.05 -2.96
N ASN A 18 10.88 -13.58 -2.87
CA ASN A 18 11.12 -14.86 -2.22
C ASN A 18 10.75 -14.81 -0.73
N VAL A 19 11.12 -13.74 -0.02
CA VAL A 19 10.75 -13.55 1.40
C VAL A 19 9.23 -13.46 1.54
N PHE A 20 8.56 -12.70 0.68
CA PHE A 20 7.10 -12.61 0.63
C PHE A 20 6.44 -13.98 0.44
N ASN A 21 6.94 -14.80 -0.49
CA ASN A 21 6.40 -16.13 -0.73
C ASN A 21 6.64 -17.10 0.44
N SER A 22 7.67 -16.86 1.26
CA SER A 22 8.03 -17.69 2.41
C SER A 22 7.42 -17.25 3.75
N THR A 23 6.72 -16.11 3.78
CA THR A 23 6.19 -15.52 5.01
C THR A 23 4.72 -15.12 4.85
N HIS A 24 4.07 -14.75 5.96
CA HIS A 24 2.74 -14.13 5.93
C HIS A 24 2.79 -12.60 5.85
N LEU A 25 3.98 -12.03 5.67
CA LEU A 25 4.19 -10.59 5.63
C LEU A 25 3.93 -10.05 4.23
N ASP A 26 3.35 -8.87 4.14
CA ASP A 26 3.29 -8.14 2.87
C ASP A 26 4.67 -7.54 2.50
N LYS A 27 4.87 -7.22 1.22
CA LYS A 27 6.14 -6.65 0.73
C LYS A 27 6.52 -5.35 1.45
N SER A 28 5.54 -4.56 1.88
CA SER A 28 5.77 -3.30 2.59
C SER A 28 6.15 -3.52 4.06
N GLN A 29 5.64 -4.56 4.72
CA GLN A 29 6.04 -5.01 6.04
C GLN A 29 7.47 -5.54 6.01
N ILE A 30 7.84 -6.31 4.99
CA ILE A 30 9.22 -6.80 4.81
C ILE A 30 10.20 -5.63 4.68
N ILE A 31 9.88 -4.64 3.83
CA ILE A 31 10.72 -3.45 3.65
C ILE A 31 10.79 -2.63 4.94
N ARG A 32 9.67 -2.47 5.66
CA ARG A 32 9.63 -1.76 6.94
C ARG A 32 10.45 -2.48 8.01
N ALA A 33 10.38 -3.81 8.09
CA ALA A 33 11.18 -4.62 9.01
C ALA A 33 12.67 -4.43 8.75
N ALA A 34 13.08 -4.49 7.46
CA ALA A 34 14.47 -4.29 7.07
C ALA A 34 14.98 -2.90 7.48
N LEU A 35 14.17 -1.85 7.29
CA LEU A 35 14.54 -0.49 7.71
C LEU A 35 14.55 -0.34 9.23
N PHE A 36 13.62 -0.99 9.92
CA PHE A 36 13.50 -0.97 11.38
C PHE A 36 14.75 -1.52 12.05
N ILE A 37 15.23 -2.70 11.60
CA ILE A 37 16.44 -3.30 12.16
C ILE A 37 17.71 -2.60 11.68
N ALA A 38 17.71 -2.04 10.45
CA ALA A 38 18.88 -1.37 9.89
C ALA A 38 19.44 -0.29 10.83
N GLY A 39 18.57 0.50 11.48
CA GLY A 39 18.99 1.52 12.45
C GLY A 39 19.73 0.98 13.67
N HIS A 40 19.58 -0.30 14.00
CA HIS A 40 20.26 -0.96 15.12
C HIS A 40 21.51 -1.74 14.69
N THR A 41 21.73 -1.93 13.38
CA THR A 41 22.83 -2.75 12.88
C THR A 41 24.10 -1.95 12.61
N GLU A 42 25.25 -2.44 13.07
CA GLU A 42 26.55 -1.84 12.74
C GLU A 42 26.86 -1.90 11.24
N GLN A 43 26.40 -2.95 10.55
CA GLN A 43 26.61 -3.13 9.12
C GLN A 43 25.98 -1.99 8.32
N PHE A 44 24.77 -1.57 8.71
CA PHE A 44 24.12 -0.42 8.10
C PHE A 44 24.91 0.86 8.37
N SER A 45 25.35 1.08 9.61
CA SER A 45 26.18 2.25 9.95
C SER A 45 27.42 2.35 9.07
N ARG A 46 28.16 1.24 8.91
CA ARG A 46 29.36 1.19 8.06
C ARG A 46 29.07 1.49 6.58
N ILE A 47 27.91 1.11 6.07
CA ILE A 47 27.50 1.40 4.69
C ILE A 47 27.17 2.88 4.51
N VAL A 48 26.55 3.52 5.52
CA VAL A 48 26.06 4.91 5.41
C VAL A 48 27.11 5.95 5.84
N GLU A 49 28.01 5.61 6.75
CA GLU A 49 29.07 6.49 7.27
C GLU A 49 29.84 7.29 6.20
N PRO A 50 30.29 6.70 5.08
CA PRO A 50 31.00 7.43 4.03
C PRO A 50 30.19 8.55 3.36
N TYR A 51 28.87 8.50 3.51
CA TYR A 51 27.93 9.45 2.90
C TYR A 51 27.44 10.52 3.89
N LEU A 52 28.00 10.55 5.11
CA LEU A 52 27.67 11.57 6.10
C LEU A 52 28.14 12.96 5.67
N LYS A 53 27.30 13.96 5.95
CA LYS A 53 27.71 15.36 5.79
C LYS A 53 28.78 15.70 6.83
N LYS A 54 29.69 16.62 6.49
CA LYS A 54 30.78 17.05 7.38
C LYS A 54 30.26 17.48 8.75
N GLY A 55 30.80 16.89 9.81
CA GLY A 55 30.46 17.20 11.20
C GLY A 55 29.15 16.57 11.70
N MET A 56 28.49 15.71 10.91
CA MET A 56 27.29 14.99 11.32
C MET A 56 27.63 13.56 11.76
N SER A 57 26.86 13.04 12.73
CA SER A 57 26.85 11.64 13.12
C SER A 57 25.55 10.96 12.66
N LEU A 58 25.54 9.62 12.64
CA LEU A 58 24.31 8.87 12.44
C LEU A 58 23.37 9.07 13.64
N PRO A 59 22.06 9.25 13.40
CA PRO A 59 21.08 9.33 14.48
C PRO A 59 20.92 7.96 15.15
N VAL A 60 20.74 7.97 16.47
CA VAL A 60 20.35 6.78 17.21
C VAL A 60 18.83 6.58 17.05
N PRO A 61 18.36 5.37 16.72
CA PRO A 61 16.93 5.08 16.68
C PRO A 61 16.26 5.39 18.01
N LEU A 62 15.09 6.04 17.96
CA LEU A 62 14.28 6.31 19.16
C LEU A 62 13.43 5.11 19.57
N TRP A 63 13.33 4.11 18.70
CA TRP A 63 12.65 2.85 18.98
C TRP A 63 13.62 1.79 19.47
N SER A 64 13.08 0.78 20.16
CA SER A 64 13.81 -0.41 20.58
C SER A 64 13.50 -1.59 19.65
N GLU A 65 14.42 -2.55 19.55
CA GLU A 65 14.25 -3.77 18.75
C GLU A 65 12.97 -4.55 19.08
N GLY A 66 12.50 -4.51 20.33
CA GLY A 66 11.26 -5.19 20.75
C GLY A 66 9.96 -4.48 20.36
N GLN A 67 10.03 -3.31 19.71
CA GLN A 67 8.84 -2.53 19.32
C GLN A 67 8.35 -2.91 17.92
N ASP A 68 8.08 -4.21 17.72
CA ASP A 68 7.72 -4.78 16.41
C ASP A 68 6.48 -4.15 15.78
N GLU A 69 5.58 -3.65 16.61
CA GLU A 69 4.35 -2.99 16.16
C GLU A 69 4.62 -1.81 15.23
N LEU A 70 5.76 -1.11 15.39
CA LEU A 70 6.11 0.06 14.59
C LEU A 70 6.34 -0.27 13.10
N TRP A 71 6.90 -1.45 12.82
CA TRP A 71 7.15 -1.89 11.44
C TRP A 71 6.05 -2.83 10.93
N LEU A 72 5.44 -3.61 11.83
CA LEU A 72 4.40 -4.58 11.50
C LEU A 72 3.08 -3.88 11.17
N ASN A 73 2.66 -2.92 11.99
CA ASN A 73 1.37 -2.24 11.85
C ASN A 73 1.56 -0.91 11.11
N GLN A 74 0.79 -0.70 10.05
CA GLN A 74 0.80 0.57 9.29
C GLN A 74 0.19 1.73 10.08
N LYS A 75 -0.59 1.40 11.11
CA LYS A 75 -1.13 2.32 12.10
C LYS A 75 -0.44 2.00 13.43
N ALA A 76 0.70 2.61 13.70
CA ALA A 76 1.13 2.75 15.09
C ALA A 76 0.10 3.67 15.75
N THR A 77 -0.82 3.12 16.53
CA THR A 77 -1.58 3.93 17.49
C THR A 77 -0.55 4.41 18.49
N VAL A 78 0.00 5.62 18.26
CA VAL A 78 0.74 6.31 19.32
C VAL A 78 -0.32 6.63 20.36
N VAL A 79 -0.46 5.75 21.36
CA VAL A 79 -1.27 6.01 22.55
C VAL A 79 -0.52 7.09 23.32
N ASN A 80 -0.79 8.35 23.00
CA ASN A 80 -0.60 9.42 23.95
C ASN A 80 -1.73 9.29 24.96
N GLU A 81 -1.52 8.57 26.06
CA GLU A 81 -2.47 8.59 27.19
C GLU A 81 -2.55 10.02 27.74
N PRO A 82 -3.78 10.49 28.01
CA PRO A 82 -4.29 10.27 29.35
C PRO A 82 -5.57 9.44 29.38
N GLN A 83 -5.64 8.58 30.40
CA GLN A 83 -6.70 7.64 30.68
C GLN A 83 -8.07 8.33 30.85
N ILE A 84 -9.08 7.93 30.07
CA ILE A 84 -10.48 7.92 30.50
C ILE A 84 -11.16 6.66 29.93
N ILE A 85 -11.56 5.76 30.83
CA ILE A 85 -12.42 4.62 30.54
C ILE A 85 -13.86 5.12 30.46
N GLU A 86 -14.49 5.07 29.30
CA GLU A 86 -15.95 5.02 29.21
C GLU A 86 -16.41 3.84 28.36
N LYS A 87 -17.00 2.87 29.07
CA LYS A 87 -17.75 1.75 28.51
C LYS A 87 -19.09 2.25 27.96
N ALA A 88 -19.40 1.95 26.70
CA ALA A 88 -20.77 1.72 26.20
C ALA A 88 -20.67 1.11 24.79
N ILE A 89 -20.64 -0.22 24.66
CA ILE A 89 -21.80 -1.07 24.34
C ILE A 89 -22.42 -0.78 22.96
N SER A 90 -22.07 -1.67 22.03
CA SER A 90 -22.88 -2.34 21.01
C SER A 90 -23.72 -1.50 20.04
N LYS A 91 -23.45 -1.67 18.73
CA LYS A 91 -24.42 -2.29 17.79
C LYS A 91 -23.68 -3.08 16.70
N GLU A 92 -23.88 -4.40 16.73
CA GLU A 92 -23.67 -5.31 15.62
C GLU A 92 -24.52 -4.87 14.41
N GLN A 93 -23.99 -5.03 13.20
CA GLN A 93 -24.82 -5.13 11.98
C GLN A 93 -24.56 -6.48 11.31
N PRO A 94 -25.62 -7.27 11.03
CA PRO A 94 -25.48 -8.63 10.51
C PRO A 94 -25.32 -8.70 8.99
N ARG A 95 -24.52 -9.69 8.60
CA ARG A 95 -24.59 -10.58 7.42
C ARG A 95 -25.51 -10.21 6.25
N TYR A 96 -24.86 -10.07 5.11
CA TYR A 96 -25.37 -10.29 3.75
C TYR A 96 -26.25 -11.55 3.63
N GLN A 97 -27.49 -11.40 3.15
CA GLN A 97 -28.32 -12.50 2.65
C GLN A 97 -28.96 -12.13 1.31
N LYS A 98 -29.02 -13.14 0.42
CA LYS A 98 -29.25 -13.11 -1.02
C LYS A 98 -30.49 -13.94 -1.37
N ARG A 99 -31.25 -13.53 -2.40
CA ARG A 99 -32.44 -14.12 -3.10
C ARG A 99 -33.78 -13.44 -2.74
N ARG A 100 -34.74 -13.20 -3.65
CA ARG A 100 -35.20 -13.89 -4.88
C ARG A 100 -36.00 -12.88 -5.75
N VAL A 101 -35.63 -12.60 -7.00
CA VAL A 101 -36.27 -12.99 -8.29
C VAL A 101 -37.80 -12.85 -8.35
N GLU A 102 -38.28 -11.91 -9.16
CA GLU A 102 -39.55 -11.99 -9.91
C GLU A 102 -39.32 -11.43 -11.33
N GLU A 103 -39.74 -12.17 -12.35
CA GLU A 103 -39.35 -12.06 -13.76
C GLU A 103 -40.45 -11.47 -14.65
N GLN A 104 -40.07 -10.51 -15.51
CA GLN A 104 -40.40 -10.38 -16.97
C GLN A 104 -41.82 -9.85 -17.35
N PRO A 105 -41.99 -9.10 -18.49
CA PRO A 105 -41.44 -9.49 -19.79
C PRO A 105 -40.76 -8.41 -20.68
N ILE A 106 -39.62 -8.82 -21.23
CA ILE A 106 -39.25 -8.89 -22.65
C ILE A 106 -39.50 -7.66 -23.53
N ALA A 107 -38.42 -6.91 -23.79
CA ALA A 107 -38.16 -6.32 -25.10
C ALA A 107 -36.68 -6.54 -25.46
N SER A 108 -36.47 -7.20 -26.60
CA SER A 108 -35.22 -7.78 -27.11
C SER A 108 -34.09 -6.77 -27.42
N PRO A 109 -32.85 -7.24 -27.58
CA PRO A 109 -31.62 -6.47 -27.32
C PRO A 109 -31.13 -5.66 -28.53
N LYS A 110 -30.57 -4.47 -28.30
CA LYS A 110 -29.73 -3.80 -29.30
C LYS A 110 -28.26 -4.18 -29.08
N VAL A 111 -27.82 -5.08 -29.95
CA VAL A 111 -26.43 -5.50 -30.17
C VAL A 111 -25.64 -4.33 -30.77
N PHE A 112 -24.43 -4.12 -30.24
CA PHE A 112 -23.42 -3.24 -30.84
C PHE A 112 -22.66 -4.03 -31.93
N SER A 113 -22.28 -3.39 -33.03
CA SER A 113 -21.26 -3.94 -33.93
C SER A 113 -20.33 -2.84 -34.45
N PRO A 114 -19.02 -3.12 -34.56
CA PRO A 114 -17.99 -2.17 -34.94
C PRO A 114 -17.72 -2.18 -36.46
N GLY A 115 -17.42 -1.01 -37.02
CA GLY A 115 -16.62 -0.85 -38.24
C GLY A 115 -17.35 -0.96 -39.59
N GLY A 116 -17.19 0.07 -40.43
CA GLY A 116 -17.24 -0.07 -41.89
C GLY A 116 -17.91 1.07 -42.67
N GLY A 117 -17.11 1.80 -43.48
CA GLY A 117 -17.53 2.51 -44.71
C GLY A 117 -18.03 3.95 -44.54
N VAL A 118 -17.23 5.02 -44.72
CA VAL A 118 -16.72 5.65 -45.96
C VAL A 118 -17.67 6.67 -46.64
N SER A 119 -17.23 7.95 -46.58
CA SER A 119 -17.45 9.12 -47.47
C SER A 119 -18.87 9.74 -47.58
N ILE A 120 -19.06 11.07 -47.67
CA ILE A 120 -18.54 12.04 -48.67
C ILE A 120 -18.50 13.48 -48.10
N LYS A 121 -17.52 14.29 -48.57
CA LYS A 121 -17.30 15.73 -48.33
C LYS A 121 -18.19 16.63 -49.20
N PHE A 122 -18.60 17.79 -48.70
CA PHE A 122 -18.69 19.11 -49.38
C PHE A 122 -18.66 20.16 -48.25
N GLY A 123 -17.95 21.30 -48.24
CA GLY A 123 -17.33 22.12 -49.26
C GLY A 123 -17.67 23.59 -48.94
N GLY A 124 -16.67 24.46 -48.73
CA GLY A 124 -16.80 25.92 -48.65
C GLY A 124 -17.12 26.47 -47.25
N GLY A 125 -16.50 27.53 -46.73
CA GLY A 125 -15.62 28.53 -47.34
C GLY A 125 -15.96 29.90 -46.75
N GLY A 126 -14.94 30.62 -46.27
CA GLY A 126 -14.99 32.05 -45.96
C GLY A 126 -15.65 32.42 -44.62
N VAL A 127 -15.16 33.38 -43.85
CA VAL A 127 -14.09 34.37 -44.03
C VAL A 127 -13.60 34.73 -42.62
#